data_AF-A0AB39KRE0-F1
#
_entry.id   AF-A0AB39KRE0-F1
#
_cell.length_a   1.000
_cell.length_b   1.000
_cell.length_c   1.000
_cell.angle_alpha   90.00
_cell.angle_beta   90.00
_cell.angle_gamma   90.00
#
_symmetry.space_group_name_H-M   'P 1'
#
loop_
_entity.id
_entity.type
_entity.pdbx_description
1 polymer ?
#
loop_
_entity_poly.entity_id
_entity_poly.type
_entity_poly.pdbx_seq_one_letter_code
_entity_poly.pdbx_strand_id
1 'polypeptide(L)'
;METKYTVFTQAYGTVGGRLDGFLGETVGNVIAQVAGPLRLALVLYVILYGFAILRGAINEPLMDFAVRSIKLTIIYLLATTQAYSHFVTDPIFHTLPDALAEAVGGAPTQDAGGSFDRFIGQTAWMADRITEQAEPWELMDWLMATAVWISGALAAALGFGIVLVAKVALALLIALGPIFIGLALFEATRRWFFGWLSQAVNYLILFALIFAVFQLVLAMVADQWETLQAQDAMAAGFAFIALSLLGSIFFLQTPTLAAGIAGGASLGIRDFFGAGSIATRAVSGRWRR
;
A
#
# COMPACT_ATOMS: atom_id res chain seq x y z
N MET A 1 5.70 -13.08 -24.07
CA MET A 1 7.00 -12.42 -24.24
C MET A 1 7.72 -12.51 -22.91
N GLU A 2 8.82 -13.25 -22.81
CA GLU A 2 9.69 -13.17 -21.63
C GLU A 2 10.14 -11.72 -21.45
N THR A 3 9.90 -11.14 -20.29
CA THR A 3 10.39 -9.80 -19.97
C THR A 3 11.92 -9.84 -19.84
N LYS A 4 12.63 -9.23 -20.79
CA LYS A 4 14.09 -9.05 -20.79
C LYS A 4 14.60 -8.32 -19.52
N TYR A 5 13.72 -7.56 -18.87
CA TYR A 5 14.00 -6.83 -17.62
C TYR A 5 13.32 -7.55 -16.47
N THR A 6 14.07 -7.85 -15.40
CA THR A 6 13.57 -8.51 -14.17
C THR A 6 13.99 -7.80 -12.89
N VAL A 7 14.43 -6.54 -13.01
CA VAL A 7 15.06 -5.79 -11.91
C VAL A 7 14.04 -5.50 -10.80
N PHE A 8 12.80 -5.16 -11.16
CA PHE A 8 11.77 -4.83 -10.19
C PHE A 8 11.19 -6.08 -9.53
N THR A 9 11.01 -7.16 -10.30
CA THR A 9 10.63 -8.48 -9.76
C THR A 9 11.66 -8.98 -8.75
N GLN A 10 12.95 -8.93 -9.08
CA GLN A 10 14.02 -9.35 -8.17
C GLN A 10 14.09 -8.47 -6.91
N ALA A 11 13.98 -7.15 -7.07
CA ALA A 11 13.97 -6.23 -5.94
C ALA A 11 12.77 -6.47 -5.02
N TYR A 12 11.58 -6.65 -5.60
CA TYR A 12 10.35 -6.89 -4.85
C TYR A 12 10.40 -8.24 -4.12
N GLY A 13 10.86 -9.31 -4.77
CA GLY A 13 11.03 -10.62 -4.15
C GLY A 13 12.08 -10.60 -3.02
N THR A 14 13.19 -9.89 -3.21
CA THR A 14 14.23 -9.75 -2.17
C THR A 14 13.71 -9.02 -0.94
N VAL A 15 12.98 -7.91 -1.14
CA VAL A 15 12.36 -7.17 -0.03
C VAL A 15 11.28 -8.02 0.63
N GLY A 16 10.43 -8.69 -0.16
CA GLY A 16 9.40 -9.62 0.32
C GLY A 16 9.97 -10.70 1.24
N GLY A 17 10.98 -11.44 0.79
CA GLY A 17 11.59 -12.50 1.61
C GLY A 17 12.23 -12.00 2.91
N ARG A 18 12.79 -10.78 2.92
CA ARG A 18 13.29 -10.17 4.17
C ARG A 18 12.15 -9.79 5.11
N LEU A 19 11.05 -9.28 4.56
CA LEU A 19 9.86 -8.94 5.34
C LEU A 19 9.17 -10.18 5.89
N ASP A 20 9.18 -11.31 5.17
CA ASP A 20 8.65 -12.59 5.65
C ASP A 20 9.44 -13.10 6.87
N GLY A 21 10.77 -13.05 6.80
CA GLY A 21 11.62 -13.36 7.95
C GLY A 21 11.36 -12.43 9.14
N PHE A 22 11.26 -11.13 8.88
CA PHE A 22 10.92 -10.13 9.90
C PHE A 22 9.55 -10.39 10.54
N LEU A 23 8.53 -10.70 9.75
CA LEU A 23 7.17 -10.98 10.23
C LEU A 23 7.15 -12.26 11.07
N GLY A 24 7.79 -13.34 10.59
CA GLY A 24 7.85 -14.61 11.32
C GLY A 24 8.43 -14.47 12.73
N GLU A 25 9.53 -13.71 12.86
CA GLU A 25 10.17 -13.45 14.16
C GLU A 25 9.38 -12.43 15.01
N THR A 26 9.03 -11.28 14.42
CA THR A 26 8.46 -10.15 15.17
C THR A 26 7.05 -10.44 15.64
N VAL A 27 6.20 -11.07 14.80
CA VAL A 27 4.84 -11.45 15.20
C VAL A 27 4.88 -12.43 16.37
N GLY A 28 5.77 -13.43 16.32
CA GLY A 28 5.95 -14.37 17.43
C GLY A 28 6.36 -13.69 18.73
N ASN A 29 7.32 -12.75 18.65
CA ASN A 29 7.77 -11.96 19.79
C ASN A 29 6.65 -11.08 20.36
N VAL A 30 5.88 -10.40 19.52
CA VAL A 30 4.77 -9.54 19.95
C VAL A 30 3.65 -10.37 20.59
N ILE A 31 3.29 -11.51 19.99
CA ILE A 31 2.31 -12.44 20.56
C ILE A 31 2.73 -12.88 21.98
N ALA A 32 4.00 -13.25 22.16
CA ALA A 32 4.51 -13.67 23.46
C ALA A 32 4.39 -12.57 24.53
N GLN A 33 4.66 -11.31 24.16
CA GLN A 33 4.54 -10.16 25.06
C GLN A 33 3.07 -9.78 25.35
N VAL A 34 2.17 -9.96 24.38
CA VAL A 34 0.73 -9.62 24.53
C VAL A 34 -0.02 -10.68 25.32
N ALA A 35 0.36 -11.96 25.22
CA ALA A 35 -0.39 -13.08 25.78
C ALA A 35 -0.61 -12.99 27.29
N GLY A 36 0.41 -12.60 28.06
CA GLY A 36 0.34 -12.49 29.52
C GLY A 36 -0.63 -11.39 29.99
N PRO A 37 -0.38 -10.11 29.62
CA PRO A 37 -1.26 -8.99 29.97
C PRO A 37 -2.70 -9.18 29.48
N LEU A 38 -2.89 -9.67 28.24
CA LEU A 38 -4.23 -9.87 27.68
C LEU A 38 -4.99 -10.97 28.43
N ARG A 39 -4.32 -12.06 28.84
CA ARG A 39 -4.94 -13.12 29.65
C ARG A 39 -5.42 -12.58 30.99
N LEU A 40 -4.59 -11.82 31.70
CA LEU A 40 -4.95 -11.21 32.98
C LEU A 40 -6.16 -10.28 32.81
N ALA A 41 -6.12 -9.42 31.80
CA ALA A 41 -7.18 -8.47 31.54
C ALA A 41 -8.51 -9.16 31.16
N LEU A 42 -8.46 -10.27 30.41
CA LEU A 42 -9.63 -11.08 30.07
C LEU A 42 -10.21 -11.80 31.30
N VAL A 43 -9.37 -12.38 32.16
CA VAL A 43 -9.81 -13.02 33.41
C VAL A 43 -10.47 -12.00 34.33
N LEU A 44 -9.86 -10.83 34.52
CA LEU A 44 -10.43 -9.74 35.30
C LEU A 44 -11.76 -9.28 34.71
N TYR A 45 -11.84 -9.14 33.39
CA TYR A 45 -13.07 -8.78 32.70
C TYR A 45 -14.20 -9.76 33.01
N VAL A 46 -13.96 -11.07 32.87
CA VAL A 46 -14.96 -12.11 33.13
C VAL A 46 -15.39 -12.13 34.60
N ILE A 47 -14.45 -11.99 35.55
CA ILE A 47 -14.76 -11.99 36.99
C ILE A 47 -15.59 -10.75 37.37
N LEU A 48 -15.17 -9.56 36.96
CA LEU A 48 -15.87 -8.32 37.29
C LEU A 48 -17.27 -8.26 36.67
N TYR A 49 -17.39 -8.69 35.41
CA TYR A 49 -18.67 -8.72 34.71
C TYR A 49 -19.61 -9.77 35.31
N GLY A 50 -19.09 -10.98 35.61
CA GLY A 50 -19.85 -12.02 36.29
C GLY A 50 -20.34 -11.58 37.67
N PHE A 51 -19.49 -10.92 38.47
CA PHE A 51 -19.88 -10.36 39.77
C PHE A 51 -20.96 -9.27 39.65
N ALA A 52 -20.88 -8.41 38.64
CA ALA A 52 -21.88 -7.37 38.39
C ALA A 52 -23.26 -7.94 38.04
N ILE A 53 -23.31 -9.05 37.29
CA ILE A 53 -24.54 -9.80 37.00
C ILE A 53 -25.11 -10.41 38.29
N LEU A 54 -24.28 -11.08 39.11
CA LEU A 54 -24.71 -11.68 40.37
C LEU A 54 -25.26 -10.65 41.37
N ARG A 55 -24.73 -9.42 41.36
CA ARG A 55 -25.22 -8.30 42.18
C ARG A 55 -26.53 -7.69 41.64
N GLY A 56 -26.99 -8.10 40.47
CA GLY A 56 -28.16 -7.52 39.79
C GLY A 56 -27.94 -6.09 39.27
N ALA A 57 -26.67 -5.65 39.17
CA ALA A 57 -26.34 -4.34 38.59
C ALA A 57 -26.48 -4.35 37.05
N ILE A 58 -26.38 -5.53 36.44
CA ILE A 58 -26.55 -5.76 35.01
C ILE A 58 -27.61 -6.85 34.84
N ASN A 59 -28.75 -6.48 34.25
CA ASN A 59 -29.81 -7.42 33.89
C ASN A 59 -29.59 -7.92 32.46
N GLU A 60 -28.58 -8.77 32.27
CA GLU A 60 -28.29 -9.41 30.98
C GLU A 60 -28.60 -10.92 31.09
N PRO A 61 -29.38 -11.49 30.15
CA PRO A 61 -29.61 -12.93 30.09
C PRO A 61 -28.30 -13.71 30.06
N LEU A 62 -28.22 -14.82 30.81
CA LEU A 62 -27.00 -15.65 30.90
C LEU A 62 -26.49 -16.10 29.52
N MET A 63 -27.40 -16.30 28.57
CA MET A 63 -27.08 -16.68 27.19
C MET A 63 -26.31 -15.58 26.44
N ASP A 64 -26.67 -14.32 26.62
CA ASP A 64 -26.00 -13.19 25.96
C ASP A 64 -24.57 -13.01 26.50
N PHE A 65 -24.40 -13.19 27.81
CA PHE A 65 -23.08 -13.23 28.44
C PHE A 65 -22.22 -14.40 27.93
N ALA A 66 -22.81 -15.59 27.73
CA ALA A 66 -22.10 -16.74 27.17
C ALA A 66 -21.63 -16.47 25.74
N VAL A 67 -22.49 -15.93 24.87
CA VAL A 67 -22.13 -15.55 23.49
C VAL A 67 -21.01 -14.50 23.48
N ARG A 68 -21.10 -13.50 24.36
CA ARG A 68 -20.04 -12.49 24.52
C ARG A 68 -18.72 -13.13 24.95
N SER A 69 -18.76 -14.05 25.91
CA SER A 69 -17.57 -14.76 26.41
C SER A 69 -16.90 -15.62 25.32
N ILE A 70 -17.69 -16.25 24.45
CA ILE A 70 -17.17 -16.96 23.27
C ILE A 70 -16.47 -16.00 22.32
N LYS A 71 -17.08 -14.85 21.99
CA LYS A 71 -16.43 -13.83 21.12
C LYS A 71 -15.11 -13.34 21.71
N LEU A 72 -15.07 -13.08 23.02
CA LEU A 72 -13.86 -12.65 23.72
C LEU A 72 -12.76 -13.72 23.64
N THR A 73 -13.13 -14.99 23.79
CA THR A 73 -12.21 -16.13 23.67
C THR A 73 -11.65 -16.25 22.25
N ILE A 74 -12.49 -16.10 21.23
CA ILE A 74 -12.05 -16.13 19.82
C ILE A 74 -11.05 -15.01 19.54
N ILE A 75 -11.34 -13.78 19.99
CA ILE A 75 -10.43 -12.63 19.81
C ILE A 75 -9.11 -12.87 20.55
N TYR A 76 -9.16 -13.41 21.77
CA TYR A 76 -7.96 -13.78 22.51
C TYR A 76 -7.12 -14.83 21.78
N LEU A 77 -7.75 -15.90 21.29
CA LEU A 77 -7.06 -16.94 20.52
C LEU A 77 -6.44 -16.36 19.24
N LEU A 78 -7.19 -15.52 18.51
CA LEU A 78 -6.69 -14.85 17.32
C LEU A 78 -5.49 -13.95 17.62
N ALA A 79 -5.49 -13.22 18.74
CA ALA A 79 -4.41 -12.30 19.10
C ALA A 79 -3.18 -12.97 19.70
N THR A 80 -3.29 -14.18 20.26
CA THR A 80 -2.23 -14.76 21.10
C THR A 80 -1.73 -16.12 20.65
N THR A 81 -2.22 -16.63 19.51
CA THR A 81 -1.81 -17.92 18.96
C THR A 81 -1.37 -17.79 17.52
N GLN A 82 -0.86 -18.89 16.94
CA GLN A 82 -0.50 -18.98 15.52
C GLN A 82 -1.68 -18.71 14.57
N ALA A 83 -2.92 -18.71 15.08
CA ALA A 83 -4.10 -18.27 14.33
C ALA A 83 -3.91 -16.84 13.75
N TYR A 84 -3.17 -15.96 14.43
CA TYR A 84 -2.85 -14.63 13.91
C TYR A 84 -2.13 -14.70 12.56
N SER A 85 -1.11 -15.55 12.45
CA SER A 85 -0.34 -15.69 11.22
C SER A 85 -1.24 -16.16 10.09
N HIS A 86 -2.02 -17.21 10.31
CA HIS A 86 -2.87 -17.82 9.28
C HIS A 86 -4.04 -16.94 8.84
N PHE A 87 -4.73 -16.27 9.77
CA PHE A 87 -5.96 -15.53 9.47
C PHE A 87 -5.75 -14.02 9.25
N VAL A 88 -4.60 -13.48 9.62
CA VAL A 88 -4.32 -12.04 9.52
C VAL A 88 -3.06 -11.76 8.72
N THR A 89 -1.94 -12.40 9.05
CA THR A 89 -0.67 -12.13 8.36
C THR A 89 -0.72 -12.61 6.92
N ASP A 90 -1.04 -13.88 6.68
CA ASP A 90 -0.99 -14.46 5.33
C ASP A 90 -1.98 -13.80 4.36
N PRO A 91 -3.25 -13.55 4.74
CA PRO A 91 -4.20 -12.92 3.84
C PRO A 91 -3.83 -11.48 3.55
N ILE A 92 -3.44 -10.68 4.55
CA ILE A 92 -3.19 -9.25 4.37
C ILE A 92 -1.85 -9.00 3.67
N PHE A 93 -0.81 -9.81 3.97
CA PHE A 93 0.53 -9.57 3.44
C PHE A 93 0.78 -10.21 2.08
N HIS A 94 0.21 -11.39 1.83
CA HIS A 94 0.44 -12.15 0.59
C HIS A 94 -0.78 -12.15 -0.31
N THR A 95 -1.92 -12.62 0.19
CA THR A 95 -3.05 -12.98 -0.69
C THR A 95 -3.78 -11.76 -1.25
N LEU A 96 -4.08 -10.77 -0.41
CA LEU A 96 -4.87 -9.61 -0.79
C LEU A 96 -4.14 -8.65 -1.73
N PRO A 97 -2.85 -8.30 -1.52
CA PRO A 97 -2.12 -7.48 -2.47
C PRO A 97 -2.08 -8.12 -3.87
N ASP A 98 -1.83 -9.42 -3.95
CA ASP A 98 -1.76 -10.16 -5.22
C ASP A 98 -3.14 -10.24 -5.89
N ALA A 99 -4.20 -10.56 -5.13
CA ALA A 99 -5.56 -10.61 -5.64
C ALA A 99 -6.04 -9.23 -6.15
N LEU A 100 -5.66 -8.14 -5.47
CA LEU A 100 -5.96 -6.77 -5.91
C LEU A 100 -5.16 -6.41 -7.16
N ALA A 101 -3.89 -6.80 -7.22
CA ALA A 101 -3.05 -6.61 -8.41
C ALA A 101 -3.63 -7.35 -9.62
N GLU A 102 -4.12 -8.59 -9.44
CA GLU A 102 -4.74 -9.40 -10.49
C GLU A 102 -6.10 -8.82 -10.92
N ALA A 103 -6.99 -8.51 -9.98
CA ALA A 103 -8.33 -7.99 -10.25
C ALA A 103 -8.30 -6.69 -11.05
N VAL A 104 -7.31 -5.84 -10.77
CA VAL A 104 -7.10 -4.57 -11.46
C VAL A 104 -6.23 -4.75 -12.71
N GLY A 105 -5.30 -5.70 -12.66
CA GLY A 105 -4.29 -5.97 -13.68
C GLY A 105 -4.79 -6.71 -14.91
N GLY A 106 -5.95 -7.38 -14.82
CA GLY A 106 -6.60 -8.08 -15.94
C GLY A 106 -5.83 -9.29 -16.49
N ALA A 107 -4.68 -9.62 -15.88
CA ALA A 107 -3.85 -10.75 -16.22
C ALA A 107 -3.28 -11.34 -14.93
N PRO A 108 -3.04 -12.66 -14.87
CA PRO A 108 -2.35 -13.30 -13.76
C PRO A 108 -0.89 -12.82 -13.77
N THR A 109 -0.62 -11.68 -13.15
CA THR A 109 0.75 -11.20 -12.95
C THR A 109 1.30 -11.88 -11.71
N GLN A 110 2.43 -12.56 -11.87
CA GLN A 110 3.07 -13.36 -10.82
C GLN A 110 3.61 -12.53 -9.65
N ASP A 111 3.68 -11.20 -9.77
CA ASP A 111 4.06 -10.30 -8.68
C ASP A 111 3.89 -8.82 -9.09
N ALA A 112 3.81 -7.92 -8.11
CA ALA A 112 3.87 -6.46 -8.25
C ALA A 112 5.06 -5.99 -9.11
N GLY A 113 6.25 -6.56 -8.87
CA GLY A 113 7.47 -6.21 -9.59
C GLY A 113 7.40 -6.50 -11.09
N GLY A 114 6.70 -7.57 -11.49
CA GLY A 114 6.55 -7.95 -12.89
C GLY A 114 5.78 -6.92 -13.72
N SER A 115 4.88 -6.16 -13.09
CA SER A 115 4.21 -5.04 -13.76
C SER A 115 5.18 -3.91 -14.08
N PHE A 116 6.05 -3.55 -13.15
CA PHE A 116 7.10 -2.54 -13.38
C PHE A 116 8.10 -2.97 -14.45
N ASP A 117 8.49 -4.24 -14.44
CA ASP A 117 9.36 -4.82 -15.47
C ASP A 117 8.72 -4.77 -16.88
N ARG A 118 7.40 -5.01 -17.00
CA ARG A 118 6.68 -4.88 -18.28
C ARG A 118 6.68 -3.46 -18.81
N PHE A 119 6.47 -2.45 -17.96
CA PHE A 119 6.50 -1.04 -18.38
C PHE A 119 7.88 -0.57 -18.80
N ILE A 120 8.94 -1.01 -18.11
CA ILE A 120 10.30 -0.74 -18.57
C ILE A 120 10.59 -1.48 -19.88
N GLY A 121 10.08 -2.69 -20.06
CA GLY A 121 10.11 -3.38 -21.35
C GLY A 121 9.46 -2.57 -22.46
N GLN A 122 8.30 -1.96 -22.20
CA GLN A 122 7.61 -1.11 -23.17
C GLN A 122 8.35 0.22 -23.42
N THR A 123 8.93 0.81 -22.38
CA THR A 123 9.80 2.01 -22.48
C THR A 123 11.00 1.72 -23.37
N ALA A 124 11.68 0.59 -23.13
CA ALA A 124 12.84 0.15 -23.89
C ALA A 124 12.49 -0.10 -25.35
N TRP A 125 11.44 -0.88 -25.58
CA TRP A 125 10.94 -1.16 -26.92
C TRP A 125 10.64 0.13 -27.68
N MET A 126 10.05 1.12 -27.02
CA MET A 126 9.72 2.39 -27.63
C MET A 126 10.96 3.22 -27.98
N ALA A 127 11.94 3.28 -27.08
CA ALA A 127 13.20 3.95 -27.39
C ALA A 127 13.94 3.27 -28.55
N ASP A 128 13.97 1.93 -28.57
CA ASP A 128 14.57 1.16 -29.67
C ASP A 128 13.91 1.51 -31.01
N ARG A 129 12.57 1.60 -31.05
CA ARG A 129 11.83 1.99 -32.27
C ARG A 129 12.16 3.39 -32.79
N ILE A 130 12.39 4.35 -31.89
CA ILE A 130 12.82 5.70 -32.29
C ILE A 130 14.22 5.64 -32.90
N THR A 131 15.14 4.89 -32.28
CA THR A 131 16.50 4.75 -32.80
C THR A 131 16.61 3.92 -34.08
N GLU A 132 15.69 3.00 -34.34
CA GLU A 132 15.65 2.22 -35.60
C GLU A 132 15.35 3.08 -36.83
N GLN A 133 14.62 4.19 -36.65
CA GLN A 133 14.28 5.13 -37.73
C GLN A 133 15.29 6.29 -37.85
N ALA A 134 16.18 6.41 -36.86
CA ALA A 134 17.12 7.51 -36.75
C ALA A 134 18.34 7.31 -37.65
N GLU A 135 18.71 8.34 -38.42
CA GLU A 135 20.01 8.36 -39.08
C GLU A 135 21.13 8.66 -38.06
N PRO A 136 22.35 8.12 -38.21
CA PRO A 136 23.44 8.28 -37.23
C PRO A 136 23.85 9.72 -36.92
N TRP A 137 23.54 10.67 -37.81
CA TRP A 137 23.83 12.10 -37.64
C TRP A 137 22.64 12.91 -37.12
N GLU A 138 21.45 12.31 -37.00
CA GLU A 138 20.24 12.96 -36.49
C GLU A 138 20.20 12.89 -34.96
N LEU A 139 20.93 13.81 -34.33
CA LEU A 139 21.05 13.91 -32.88
C LEU A 139 19.70 14.01 -32.15
N MET A 140 18.66 14.54 -32.81
CA MET A 140 17.35 14.75 -32.18
C MET A 140 16.67 13.43 -31.82
N ASP A 141 16.74 12.42 -32.68
CA ASP A 141 16.07 11.14 -32.46
C ASP A 141 16.77 10.34 -31.35
N TRP A 142 18.10 10.38 -31.33
CA TRP A 142 18.89 9.81 -30.23
C TRP A 142 18.61 10.49 -28.89
N LEU A 143 18.48 11.82 -28.88
CA LEU A 143 18.08 12.57 -27.69
C LEU A 143 16.65 12.22 -27.26
N MET A 144 15.73 12.07 -28.19
CA MET A 144 14.34 11.69 -27.92
C MET A 144 14.26 10.29 -27.30
N ALA A 145 14.92 9.29 -27.90
CA ALA A 145 14.97 7.93 -27.37
C ALA A 145 15.56 7.90 -25.94
N THR A 146 16.61 8.69 -25.70
CA THR A 146 17.19 8.84 -24.36
C THR A 146 16.21 9.49 -23.38
N ALA A 147 15.48 10.52 -23.80
CA ALA A 147 14.49 11.20 -22.97
C ALA A 147 13.31 10.27 -22.60
N VAL A 148 12.84 9.45 -23.55
CA VAL A 148 11.84 8.40 -23.31
C VAL A 148 12.32 7.42 -22.24
N TRP A 149 13.55 6.90 -22.37
CA TRP A 149 14.16 6.02 -21.39
C TRP A 149 14.23 6.65 -19.99
N ILE A 150 14.71 7.89 -19.89
CA ILE A 150 14.81 8.60 -18.61
C ILE A 150 13.43 8.80 -18.00
N SER A 151 12.44 9.24 -18.79
CA SER A 151 11.08 9.47 -18.28
C SER A 151 10.41 8.19 -17.78
N GLY A 152 10.56 7.07 -18.51
CA GLY A 152 10.00 5.79 -18.12
C GLY A 152 10.72 5.21 -16.89
N ALA A 153 12.05 5.29 -16.86
CA ALA A 153 12.83 4.85 -15.70
C ALA A 153 12.45 5.62 -14.42
N LEU A 154 12.29 6.95 -14.51
CA LEU A 154 11.86 7.77 -13.39
C LEU A 154 10.43 7.45 -12.93
N ALA A 155 9.49 7.30 -13.86
CA ALA A 155 8.11 6.94 -13.55
C ALA A 155 8.02 5.57 -12.85
N ALA A 156 8.73 4.58 -13.38
CA ALA A 156 8.79 3.25 -12.79
C ALA A 156 9.44 3.27 -11.41
N ALA A 157 10.57 3.97 -11.24
CA ALA A 157 11.25 4.08 -9.95
C ALA A 157 10.38 4.77 -8.89
N LEU A 158 9.67 5.83 -9.25
CA LEU A 158 8.74 6.53 -8.36
C LEU A 158 7.58 5.62 -7.94
N GLY A 159 6.88 5.00 -8.90
CA GLY A 159 5.76 4.10 -8.60
C GLY A 159 6.21 2.91 -7.75
N PHE A 160 7.34 2.29 -8.10
CA PHE A 160 7.89 1.16 -7.37
C PHE A 160 8.32 1.53 -5.96
N GLY A 161 8.94 2.71 -5.77
CA GLY A 161 9.30 3.22 -4.46
C GLY A 161 8.10 3.34 -3.53
N ILE A 162 6.96 3.84 -4.03
CA ILE A 162 5.73 3.96 -3.24
C ILE A 162 5.17 2.58 -2.88
N VAL A 163 5.17 1.63 -3.83
CA VAL A 163 4.77 0.23 -3.59
C VAL A 163 5.63 -0.43 -2.51
N LEU A 164 6.95 -0.25 -2.55
CA LEU A 164 7.84 -0.79 -1.52
C LEU A 164 7.60 -0.15 -0.16
N VAL A 165 7.43 1.17 -0.09
CA VAL A 165 7.09 1.86 1.16
C VAL A 165 5.78 1.32 1.73
N ALA A 166 4.75 1.12 0.90
CA ALA A 166 3.49 0.53 1.33
C ALA A 166 3.66 -0.90 1.84
N LYS A 167 4.48 -1.73 1.17
CA LYS A 167 4.75 -3.10 1.61
C LYS A 167 5.47 -3.15 2.95
N VAL A 168 6.47 -2.31 3.15
CA VAL A 168 7.19 -2.20 4.43
C VAL A 168 6.25 -1.70 5.53
N ALA A 169 5.45 -0.66 5.25
CA ALA A 169 4.50 -0.13 6.22
C ALA A 169 3.43 -1.18 6.60
N LEU A 170 2.94 -1.96 5.63
CA LEU A 170 2.01 -3.05 5.87
C LEU A 170 2.64 -4.15 6.73
N ALA A 171 3.89 -4.53 6.49
CA ALA A 171 4.61 -5.49 7.34
C ALA A 171 4.73 -5.00 8.79
N LEU A 172 5.11 -3.73 9.00
CA LEU A 172 5.19 -3.14 10.34
C LEU A 172 3.82 -3.09 11.02
N LEU A 173 2.77 -2.78 10.26
CA LEU A 173 1.40 -2.73 10.75
C LEU A 173 0.91 -4.12 11.20
N ILE A 174 1.19 -5.16 10.41
CA ILE A 174 0.84 -6.55 10.73
C ILE A 174 1.67 -7.05 11.93
N ALA A 175 2.97 -6.73 12.00
CA ALA A 175 3.82 -7.12 13.12
C ALA A 175 3.25 -6.66 14.49
N LEU A 176 2.64 -5.48 14.53
CA LEU A 176 2.00 -4.92 15.73
C LEU A 176 0.51 -5.31 15.89
N GLY A 177 -0.08 -5.98 14.90
CA GLY A 177 -1.49 -6.29 14.88
C GLY A 177 -2.01 -7.13 16.07
N PRO A 178 -1.25 -8.07 16.66
CA PRO A 178 -1.69 -8.79 17.87
C PRO A 178 -2.08 -7.85 19.03
N ILE A 179 -1.36 -6.74 19.19
CA ILE A 179 -1.66 -5.71 20.20
C ILE A 179 -3.03 -5.09 19.91
N PHE A 180 -3.24 -4.62 18.68
CA PHE A 180 -4.47 -3.94 18.28
C PHE A 180 -5.69 -4.88 18.31
N ILE A 181 -5.54 -6.14 17.90
CA ILE A 181 -6.60 -7.14 18.04
C ILE A 181 -6.92 -7.39 19.51
N GLY A 182 -5.91 -7.47 20.39
CA GLY A 182 -6.13 -7.55 21.83
C GLY A 182 -6.92 -6.37 22.39
N LEU A 183 -6.65 -5.15 21.90
CA LEU A 183 -7.40 -3.94 22.27
C LEU A 183 -8.87 -3.95 21.81
N ALA A 184 -9.24 -4.78 20.84
CA ALA A 184 -10.63 -4.92 20.38
C ALA A 184 -11.55 -5.55 21.45
N LEU A 185 -10.93 -6.27 22.40
CA LEU A 185 -11.60 -6.94 23.52
C LEU A 185 -12.38 -5.94 24.39
N PHE A 186 -11.82 -4.77 24.63
CA PHE A 186 -12.39 -3.74 25.51
C PHE A 186 -13.04 -2.63 24.68
N GLU A 187 -14.26 -2.24 25.06
CA GLU A 187 -15.00 -1.18 24.37
C GLU A 187 -14.23 0.15 24.37
N ALA A 188 -13.58 0.49 25.49
CA ALA A 188 -12.80 1.73 25.64
C ALA A 188 -11.61 1.83 24.67
N THR A 189 -11.00 0.69 24.29
CA THR A 189 -9.82 0.65 23.42
C THR A 189 -10.12 0.20 21.99
N ARG A 190 -11.36 -0.20 21.69
CA ARG A 190 -11.76 -0.72 20.37
C ARG A 190 -11.53 0.26 19.22
N ARG A 191 -11.55 1.57 19.49
CA ARG A 191 -11.20 2.60 18.48
C ARG A 191 -9.82 2.40 17.85
N TRP A 192 -8.85 1.89 18.62
CA TRP A 192 -7.49 1.67 18.15
C TRP A 192 -7.42 0.49 17.19
N PHE A 193 -8.19 -0.58 17.45
CA PHE A 193 -8.35 -1.69 16.53
C PHE A 193 -8.91 -1.24 15.17
N PHE A 194 -9.98 -0.43 15.19
CA PHE A 194 -10.57 0.07 13.95
C PHE A 194 -9.62 1.03 13.20
N GLY A 195 -8.83 1.85 13.92
CA GLY A 195 -7.79 2.67 13.30
C GLY A 195 -6.70 1.83 12.64
N TRP A 196 -6.23 0.78 13.29
CA TRP A 196 -5.28 -0.19 12.72
C TRP A 196 -5.85 -0.89 11.49
N LEU A 197 -7.10 -1.36 11.56
CA LEU A 197 -7.77 -2.02 10.44
C LEU A 197 -7.96 -1.07 9.25
N SER A 198 -8.34 0.18 9.51
CA SER A 198 -8.44 1.23 8.50
C SER A 198 -7.10 1.47 7.80
N GLN A 199 -5.98 1.45 8.55
CA GLN A 199 -4.65 1.55 7.94
C GLN A 199 -4.26 0.31 7.12
N ALA A 200 -4.64 -0.90 7.54
CA ALA A 200 -4.43 -2.10 6.71
C ALA A 200 -5.17 -1.96 5.37
N VAL A 201 -6.44 -1.54 5.42
CA VAL A 201 -7.27 -1.29 4.23
C VAL A 201 -6.69 -0.17 3.36
N ASN A 202 -6.17 0.91 3.97
CA ASN A 202 -5.50 2.00 3.26
C ASN A 202 -4.35 1.49 2.37
N TYR A 203 -3.44 0.67 2.92
CA TYR A 203 -2.34 0.12 2.14
C TYR A 203 -2.80 -0.85 1.05
N LEU A 204 -3.81 -1.68 1.33
CA LEU A 204 -4.40 -2.57 0.32
C LEU A 204 -5.01 -1.77 -0.85
N ILE A 205 -5.77 -0.72 -0.55
CA ILE A 205 -6.33 0.18 -1.58
C ILE A 205 -5.21 0.88 -2.34
N LEU A 206 -4.15 1.32 -1.65
CA LEU A 206 -2.99 1.92 -2.30
C LEU A 206 -2.36 0.96 -3.33
N PHE A 207 -2.17 -0.31 -2.99
CA PHE A 207 -1.71 -1.31 -3.97
C PHE A 207 -2.64 -1.37 -5.19
N ALA A 208 -3.95 -1.52 -4.97
CA ALA A 208 -4.93 -1.58 -6.05
C ALA A 208 -4.89 -0.33 -6.96
N LEU A 209 -4.82 0.86 -6.36
CA LEU A 209 -4.79 2.12 -7.11
C LEU A 209 -3.51 2.28 -7.93
N ILE A 210 -2.35 1.90 -7.40
CA ILE A 210 -1.09 1.97 -8.15
C ILE A 210 -1.17 1.06 -9.37
N PHE A 211 -1.62 -0.19 -9.22
CA PHE A 211 -1.79 -1.09 -10.36
C PHE A 211 -2.82 -0.57 -11.37
N ALA A 212 -3.91 0.04 -10.91
CA ALA A 212 -4.94 0.61 -11.78
C ALA A 212 -4.38 1.73 -12.65
N VAL A 213 -3.72 2.70 -12.01
CA VAL A 213 -3.08 3.82 -12.70
C VAL A 213 -2.04 3.31 -13.68
N PHE A 214 -1.27 2.32 -13.28
CA PHE A 214 -0.21 1.76 -14.11
C PHE A 214 -0.75 1.10 -15.38
N GLN A 215 -1.76 0.25 -15.24
CA GLN A 215 -2.42 -0.40 -16.38
C GLN A 215 -3.14 0.61 -17.27
N LEU A 216 -3.75 1.64 -16.69
CA LEU A 216 -4.37 2.72 -17.46
C LEU A 216 -3.32 3.46 -18.30
N VAL A 217 -2.16 3.80 -17.73
CA VAL A 217 -1.06 4.44 -18.47
C VAL A 217 -0.57 3.53 -19.60
N LEU A 218 -0.33 2.24 -19.33
CA LEU A 218 0.09 1.27 -20.36
C LEU A 218 -0.94 1.16 -21.50
N ALA A 219 -2.23 1.09 -21.16
CA ALA A 219 -3.31 0.99 -22.14
C ALA A 219 -3.42 2.24 -23.01
N MET A 220 -3.31 3.43 -22.41
CA MET A 220 -3.30 4.71 -23.13
C MET A 220 -2.10 4.84 -24.06
N VAL A 221 -0.92 4.38 -23.62
CA VAL A 221 0.27 4.33 -24.48
C VAL A 221 0.00 3.38 -25.66
N ALA A 222 -0.47 2.16 -25.41
CA ALA A 222 -0.68 1.18 -26.47
C ALA A 222 -1.70 1.65 -27.54
N ASP A 223 -2.81 2.26 -27.11
CA ASP A 223 -3.89 2.71 -28.00
C ASP A 223 -3.49 3.91 -28.87
N GLN A 224 -2.84 4.92 -28.30
CA GLN A 224 -2.39 6.09 -29.06
C GLN A 224 -1.18 5.80 -29.96
N TRP A 225 -0.43 4.74 -29.65
CA TRP A 225 0.84 4.48 -30.30
C TRP A 225 0.71 3.99 -31.73
N GLU A 226 -0.18 3.03 -32.03
CA GLU A 226 -0.31 2.50 -33.39
C GLU A 226 -0.64 3.59 -34.42
N THR A 227 -1.39 4.60 -33.99
CA THR A 227 -1.79 5.72 -34.84
C THR A 227 -0.71 6.79 -34.98
N LEU A 228 -0.03 7.14 -33.87
CA LEU A 228 1.00 8.20 -33.85
C LEU A 228 2.31 7.74 -34.48
N GLN A 229 2.80 6.53 -34.16
CA GLN A 229 4.09 6.06 -34.69
C GLN A 229 4.05 5.86 -36.21
N ALA A 230 2.91 5.42 -36.76
CA ALA A 230 2.76 5.25 -38.20
C ALA A 230 2.86 6.58 -38.98
N GLN A 231 2.71 7.72 -38.30
CA GLN A 231 2.77 9.05 -38.89
C GLN A 231 4.04 9.82 -38.50
N ASP A 232 4.45 9.78 -37.23
CA ASP A 232 5.56 10.55 -36.68
C ASP A 232 6.10 9.94 -35.36
N ALA A 233 7.30 9.36 -35.40
CA ALA A 233 7.98 8.78 -34.24
C ALA A 233 8.34 9.82 -33.16
N MET A 234 8.60 11.07 -33.55
CA MET A 234 8.96 12.14 -32.62
C MET A 234 7.74 12.60 -31.81
N ALA A 235 6.59 12.78 -32.48
CA ALA A 235 5.32 13.07 -31.80
C ALA A 235 4.94 11.97 -30.81
N ALA A 236 5.15 10.71 -31.21
CA ALA A 236 4.87 9.56 -30.38
C ALA A 236 5.80 9.53 -29.14
N GLY A 237 7.09 9.85 -29.30
CA GLY A 237 8.07 10.08 -28.22
C GLY A 237 7.58 11.08 -27.17
N PHE A 238 7.14 12.26 -27.62
CA PHE A 238 6.59 13.29 -26.73
C PHE A 238 5.34 12.83 -25.98
N ALA A 239 4.43 12.12 -26.66
CA ALA A 239 3.21 11.61 -26.05
C ALA A 239 3.52 10.63 -24.90
N PHE A 240 4.50 9.73 -25.09
CA PHE A 240 4.92 8.80 -24.04
C PHE A 240 5.57 9.51 -22.85
N ILE A 241 6.44 10.50 -23.10
CA ILE A 241 7.04 11.29 -22.03
C ILE A 241 5.93 11.99 -21.24
N ALA A 242 4.95 12.59 -21.92
CA ALA A 242 3.81 13.25 -21.28
C ALA A 242 2.98 12.27 -20.43
N LEU A 243 2.66 11.08 -20.97
CA LEU A 243 1.93 10.03 -20.24
C LEU A 243 2.73 9.48 -19.06
N SER A 244 4.05 9.33 -19.19
CA SER A 244 4.94 8.88 -18.10
C SER A 244 4.99 9.91 -16.96
N LEU A 245 5.07 11.20 -17.30
CA LEU A 245 5.01 12.29 -16.33
C LEU A 245 3.64 12.37 -15.65
N LEU A 246 2.56 12.24 -16.42
CA LEU A 246 1.20 12.21 -15.88
C LEU A 246 1.00 11.01 -14.96
N GLY A 247 1.44 9.81 -15.35
CA GLY A 247 1.45 8.61 -14.51
C GLY A 247 2.24 8.83 -13.21
N SER A 248 3.42 9.46 -13.29
CA SER A 248 4.22 9.83 -12.12
C SER A 248 3.47 10.76 -11.16
N ILE A 249 2.76 11.76 -11.69
CA ILE A 249 1.92 12.67 -10.91
C ILE A 249 0.77 11.90 -10.24
N PHE A 250 0.13 10.96 -10.95
CA PHE A 250 -0.90 10.11 -10.36
C PHE A 250 -0.34 9.20 -9.25
N PHE A 251 0.84 8.60 -9.44
CA PHE A 251 1.48 7.80 -8.38
C PHE A 251 1.69 8.60 -7.11
N LEU A 252 2.15 9.85 -7.21
CA LEU A 252 2.29 10.73 -6.04
C LEU A 252 0.96 11.07 -5.35
N GLN A 253 -0.16 10.98 -6.07
CA GLN A 253 -1.50 11.22 -5.51
C GLN A 253 -2.15 9.94 -4.95
N THR A 254 -1.74 8.75 -5.39
CA THR A 254 -2.32 7.47 -4.93
C THR A 254 -2.35 7.31 -3.40
N PRO A 255 -1.34 7.74 -2.60
CA PRO A 255 -1.42 7.63 -1.15
C PRO A 255 -2.55 8.50 -0.57
N THR A 256 -2.77 9.69 -1.13
CA THR A 256 -3.84 10.59 -0.67
C THR A 256 -5.22 10.07 -1.03
N LEU A 257 -5.37 9.44 -2.21
CA LEU A 257 -6.61 8.81 -2.65
C LEU A 257 -6.94 7.58 -1.79
N ALA A 258 -5.95 6.71 -1.55
CA ALA A 258 -6.12 5.54 -0.69
C ALA A 258 -6.56 5.93 0.72
N ALA A 259 -5.90 6.94 1.31
CA ALA A 259 -6.24 7.45 2.64
C ALA A 259 -7.66 8.05 2.70
N GLY A 260 -8.08 8.71 1.62
CA GLY A 260 -9.44 9.24 1.47
C GLY A 260 -10.50 8.13 1.49
N ILE A 261 -10.26 7.01 0.79
CA ILE A 261 -11.20 5.89 0.69
C ILE A 261 -11.24 5.06 1.98
N ALA A 262 -10.08 4.81 2.60
CA ALA A 262 -9.96 3.87 3.72
C ALA A 262 -10.45 4.40 5.09
N GLY A 263 -10.76 5.69 5.20
CA GLY A 263 -11.15 6.28 6.50
C GLY A 263 -11.05 7.79 6.63
N GLY A 264 -10.63 8.52 5.60
CA GLY A 264 -11.01 9.91 5.39
C GLY A 264 -10.41 10.95 6.35
N ALA A 265 -9.09 11.07 6.35
CA ALA A 265 -8.42 12.36 6.51
C ALA A 265 -7.25 12.39 5.52
N SER A 266 -7.51 12.91 4.32
CA SER A 266 -6.45 13.25 3.39
C SER A 266 -5.63 14.39 3.99
N LEU A 267 -4.61 14.07 4.79
CA LEU A 267 -3.50 14.98 5.02
C LEU A 267 -2.69 15.03 3.72
N GLY A 268 -3.24 15.76 2.75
CA GLY A 268 -2.55 16.04 1.51
C GLY A 268 -1.28 16.80 1.83
N ILE A 269 -0.24 16.54 1.05
CA ILE A 269 1.04 17.26 1.05
C ILE A 269 0.85 18.81 1.04
N ARG A 270 -0.31 19.29 0.57
CA ARG A 270 -0.77 20.69 0.67
C ARG A 270 -0.89 21.26 2.08
N ASP A 271 -1.18 20.46 3.12
CA ASP A 271 -1.22 20.94 4.50
C ASP A 271 0.17 21.04 5.12
N PHE A 272 1.12 20.20 4.69
CA PHE A 272 2.52 20.29 5.10
C PHE A 272 3.20 21.52 4.47
N PHE A 273 2.94 21.81 3.19
CA PHE A 273 3.41 23.04 2.55
C PHE A 273 2.59 24.29 2.94
N GLY A 274 1.31 24.13 3.28
CA GLY A 274 0.43 25.18 3.80
C GLY A 274 0.82 25.62 5.21
N ALA A 275 1.18 24.69 6.10
CA ALA A 275 1.67 24.98 7.45
C ALA A 275 2.97 25.79 7.45
N GLY A 276 3.86 25.57 6.47
CA GLY A 276 5.06 26.39 6.26
C GLY A 276 4.74 27.84 5.87
N SER A 277 3.67 28.07 5.10
CA SER A 277 3.28 29.42 4.64
C SER A 277 2.51 30.25 5.68
N ILE A 278 1.82 29.59 6.63
CA ILE A 278 1.11 30.25 7.73
C ILE A 278 2.11 30.75 8.80
N ALA A 279 3.19 30.01 9.04
CA ALA A 279 4.26 30.42 9.97
C ALA A 279 4.95 31.73 9.55
N THR A 280 5.09 31.99 8.24
CA THR A 280 5.69 33.24 7.73
C THR A 280 4.80 34.49 7.88
N ARG A 281 3.48 34.35 8.00
CA ARG A 281 2.59 35.51 8.21
C ARG A 281 2.47 35.95 9.67
N ALA A 282 2.78 35.07 10.62
CA ALA A 282 2.70 35.39 12.05
C ALA A 282 3.88 36.24 12.55
N VAL A 283 5.02 36.23 11.85
CA VAL A 283 6.25 36.94 12.28
C VAL A 283 6.28 38.41 11.83
N SER A 284 5.55 38.80 10.79
CA SER A 284 5.56 40.18 10.27
C SER A 284 4.62 41.15 10.98
N GLY A 285 3.74 40.67 11.87
CA GLY A 285 2.74 41.49 12.58
C GLY A 285 3.17 42.07 13.93
N ARG A 286 4.35 41.72 14.46
CA ARG A 286 4.75 42.04 15.85
C ARG A 286 5.68 43.26 15.99
N TRP A 287 5.71 44.16 15.00
CA TRP A 287 6.56 45.37 15.03
C TRP A 287 5.81 46.68 14.78
N ARG A 288 4.51 46.73 15.07
CA ARG A 288 3.75 48.00 15.06
C ARG A 288 2.73 48.04 16.19
N ARG A 289 3.19 48.31 17.42
CA ARG A 289 2.56 49.17 18.42
C ARG A 289 3.62 49.61 19.43
#